data_AF-A0A059J3U8-F1
#
_entry.id   AF-A0A059J3U8-F1
#
_cell.length_a   1.000
_cell.length_b   1.000
_cell.length_c   1.000
_cell.angle_alpha   90.00
_cell.angle_beta   90.00
_cell.angle_gamma   90.00
#
_symmetry.space_group_name_H-M   'P 1'
#
loop_
_entity.id
_entity.type
_entity.pdbx_description
1 polymer ?
#
loop_
_entity_poly.entity_id
_entity_poly.type
_entity_poly.pdbx_seq_one_letter_code
_entity_poly.pdbx_strand_id
1 'polypeptide(L)' 'MLGEWVGLCVLDREGNPRKVVNCSCVVLKDWGEESQERSILLNYFQTEQ' A
#
# COMPACT_ATOMS: atom_id res chain seq x y z
N MET A 1 -4.93 2.72 -9.11
CA MET A 1 -5.59 1.39 -8.84
C MET A 1 -4.87 0.68 -7.70
N LEU A 2 -5.49 -0.20 -6.89
CA LEU A 2 -4.78 -0.88 -5.79
C LEU A 2 -3.45 -1.50 -6.23
N GLY A 3 -3.46 -2.21 -7.37
CA GLY A 3 -2.26 -2.81 -7.97
C GLY A 3 -1.10 -1.85 -8.20
N GLU A 4 -1.38 -0.59 -8.52
CA GLU A 4 -0.36 0.44 -8.72
C GLU A 4 0.34 0.79 -7.39
N TRP A 5 -0.45 1.02 -6.34
CA TRP A 5 0.04 1.37 -5.00
C TRP A 5 0.82 0.24 -4.33
N VAL A 6 0.48 -1.02 -4.67
CA VAL A 6 1.18 -2.20 -4.13
C VAL A 6 2.36 -2.63 -5.00
N GLY A 7 2.73 -1.83 -6.01
CA GLY A 7 3.88 -2.10 -6.88
C GLY A 7 3.65 -3.17 -7.95
N LEU A 8 2.40 -3.61 -8.16
CA LEU A 8 1.99 -4.47 -9.27
C LEU A 8 1.76 -3.64 -10.55
N CYS A 9 2.71 -2.77 -10.86
CA CYS A 9 2.76 -1.99 -12.08
C CYS A 9 4.20 -1.83 -12.57
N VAL A 10 4.37 -1.56 -13.86
CA VAL A 10 5.66 -1.21 -14.46
C VAL A 10 5.67 0.29 -14.68
N LEU A 11 6.66 0.98 -14.11
CA LEU A 11 6.83 2.41 -14.31
C LEU A 11 7.60 2.67 -15.61
N ASP A 12 7.08 3.59 -16.42
CA ASP A 12 7.84 4.12 -17.56
C ASP A 12 8.92 5.11 -17.10
N ARG A 13 9.78 5.55 -18.03
CA ARG A 13 10.85 6.54 -17.76
C ARG A 13 10.34 7.88 -17.23
N GLU A 14 9.08 8.22 -17.49
CA GLU A 14 8.43 9.43 -16.98
C GLU A 14 7.73 9.22 -15.63
N GLY A 15 7.82 8.02 -15.05
CA GLY A 15 7.17 7.68 -13.77
C GLY A 15 5.69 7.32 -13.88
N ASN A 16 5.15 7.26 -15.10
CA ASN A 16 3.75 6.87 -15.31
C ASN A 16 3.57 5.35 -15.18
N PRO A 17 2.54 4.87 -14.46
CA PRO A 17 2.27 3.45 -14.29
C PRO A 17 1.67 2.84 -15.56
N ARG A 18 2.30 1.79 -16.06
CA ARG A 18 1.80 0.95 -17.16
C ARG A 18 1.68 -0.51 -16.73
N LYS A 19 0.88 -1.26 -17.50
CA LYS A 19 0.63 -2.70 -17.27
C LYS A 19 0.25 -3.01 -15.82
N VAL A 20 -0.63 -2.19 -15.25
CA VAL A 20 -1.12 -2.35 -13.88
C VAL A 20 -1.94 -3.64 -13.80
N VAL A 21 -1.58 -4.53 -12.88
CA VAL A 21 -2.35 -5.75 -12.62
C VAL A 21 -3.47 -5.42 -11.64
N ASN A 22 -4.69 -5.92 -11.93
CA ASN A 22 -5.81 -5.72 -11.02
C ASN A 22 -5.59 -6.48 -9.71
N CYS A 23 -5.87 -5.84 -8.59
CA CYS A 23 -5.71 -6.41 -7.27
C CYS A 23 -7.01 -6.18 -6.48
N SER A 24 -7.61 -7.27 -6.01
CA SER A 24 -8.87 -7.25 -5.26
C SER A 24 -8.66 -7.08 -3.75
N CYS A 25 -7.61 -7.68 -3.19
CA CYS A 25 -7.27 -7.57 -1.78
C CYS A 25 -5.76 -7.68 -1.57
N VAL A 26 -5.27 -7.00 -0.54
CA VAL A 26 -3.88 -7.06 -0.09
C VAL A 26 -3.82 -7.19 1.41
N VAL A 27 -2.78 -7.89 1.90
CA VAL A 27 -2.53 -8.08 3.32
C VAL A 27 -1.08 -7.71 3.60
N LEU A 28 -0.88 -6.80 4.54
CA LEU A 28 0.45 -6.38 4.99
C LEU A 28 0.95 -7.38 6.03
N LYS A 29 2.00 -8.12 5.69
CA LYS A 29 2.64 -9.11 6.59
C LYS A 29 3.73 -8.49 7.44
N ASP A 30 4.51 -7.60 6.84
CA ASP A 30 5.61 -6.91 7.50
C ASP A 30 5.64 -5.47 7.00
N TRP A 31 5.72 -4.53 7.94
CA TRP A 31 5.79 -3.10 7.68
C TRP A 31 7.24 -2.60 7.65
N GLY A 32 8.21 -3.43 8.06
CA GLY A 32 9.60 -3.05 8.16
C GLY A 32 9.86 -2.20 9.40
N GLU A 33 9.71 -0.88 9.27
CA GLU A 33 10.02 0.07 10.35
C GLU A 33 8.77 0.49 11.13
N GLU A 34 8.96 0.83 12.40
CA GLU A 34 7.94 1.47 13.20
C GLU A 34 7.95 2.98 12.95
N SER A 35 7.01 3.45 12.15
CA SER A 35 6.86 4.86 11.81
C SER A 35 5.67 5.49 12.54
N GLN A 36 5.68 6.82 12.67
CA GLN A 36 4.60 7.55 13.35
C GLN A 36 3.25 7.36 12.63
N GLU A 37 3.27 7.27 11.30
CA GLU A 37 2.09 7.05 10.46
C GLU A 37 1.47 5.68 10.74
N ARG A 38 2.30 4.64 10.92
CA ARG A 38 1.84 3.31 11.29
C ARG A 38 1.13 3.33 12.64
N SER A 39 1.70 3.99 13.64
CA SER A 39 1.11 4.09 14.97
C SER A 39 -0.24 4.81 14.96
N ILE A 40 -0.38 5.88 14.16
CA ILE A 40 -1.66 6.58 14.01
C ILE A 40 -2.71 5.65 13.40
N LEU A 41 -2.37 4.94 12.32
CA LEU A 41 -3.29 4.01 11.66
C LEU A 41 -3.71 2.88 12.60
N LEU A 42 -2.76 2.25 13.31
CA LEU A 42 -3.05 1.18 14.26
C LEU A 42 -3.93 1.65 15.41
N ASN A 43 -3.67 2.83 15.98
CA ASN A 43 -4.49 3.40 17.05
C ASN A 43 -5.92 3.69 16.56
N TYR A 44 -6.08 4.22 15.34
CA TYR A 44 -7.40 4.45 14.75
C TYR A 44 -8.20 3.14 14.62
N PHE A 45 -7.60 2.10 14.06
CA PHE A 45 -8.24 0.78 13.93
C PHE A 45 -8.56 0.11 15.27
N GLN A 46 -7.77 0.37 16.32
CA GLN A 46 -8.03 -0.14 17.67
C GLN A 46 -9.11 0.65 18.42
N THR A 47 -9.28 1.94 18.12
CA THR A 47 -10.23 2.82 18.82
C THR A 47 -11.65 2.71 18.26
N GLU A 48 -11.78 2.45 16.96
CA GLU A 48 -13.09 2.31 16.27
C GLU A 48 -13.64 0.87 16.30
N GLN A 49 -13.18 0.04 17.25
CA GLN A 49 -13.60 -1.35 17.39
C GLN A 49 -14.44 -1.61 18.65
#